data_AF-A0A1W9X862-F1
#
_entry.id   AF-A0A1W9X862-F1
#
_cell.length_a   1.000
_cell.length_b   1.000
_cell.length_c   1.000
_cell.angle_alpha   90.00
_cell.angle_beta   90.00
_cell.angle_gamma   90.00
#
_symmetry.space_group_name_H-M   'P 1'
#
loop_
_entity.id
_entity.type
_entity.pdbx_description
1 polymer ?
#
loop_
_entity_poly.entity_id
_entity_poly.type
_entity_poly.pdbx_seq_one_letter_code
_entity_poly.pdbx_strand_id
1 'polypeptide(L)'
;MKYFGGLIFLAVMTYLGWPYYHVYQLNEAVAGNDKAALKELVDFGEVNDVYKKDLEWKAKNTVGAPGNSLLPEAMREKAQEAAAFLGNLTADTVEIDASDMFERFHKMEGSVWKNLTFAFFESPTRFTIRLGKLGRNPVHIQMTLQDWYWRVTAVYL
;
A
#
# COMPACT_ATOMS: atom_id res chain seq x y z
N MET A 1 -19.51 7.15 -38.32
CA MET A 1 -19.76 6.69 -36.93
C MET A 1 -19.17 5.31 -36.59
N LYS A 2 -18.86 4.43 -37.56
CA LYS A 2 -18.37 3.06 -37.30
C LYS A 2 -16.96 2.97 -36.68
N TYR A 3 -16.08 3.92 -36.99
CA TYR A 3 -14.71 3.99 -36.45
C TYR A 3 -14.63 4.59 -35.04
N PHE A 4 -15.65 5.36 -34.63
CA PHE A 4 -15.66 6.04 -33.33
C PHE A 4 -15.83 5.05 -32.18
N GLY A 5 -16.68 4.02 -32.36
CA GLY A 5 -16.82 2.94 -31.39
C GLY A 5 -15.54 2.11 -31.23
N GLY A 6 -14.81 1.88 -32.33
CA GLY A 6 -13.51 1.20 -32.29
C GLY A 6 -12.45 1.98 -31.53
N LEU A 7 -12.39 3.31 -31.72
CA LEU A 7 -11.47 4.19 -30.98
C LEU A 7 -11.77 4.22 -29.49
N ILE A 8 -13.05 4.32 -29.10
CA ILE A 8 -13.45 4.28 -27.68
C ILE A 8 -13.09 2.92 -27.06
N PHE A 9 -13.37 1.82 -27.76
CA PHE A 9 -13.02 0.48 -27.29
C PHE A 9 -11.51 0.34 -27.07
N LEU A 10 -10.70 0.82 -28.02
CA LEU A 10 -9.24 0.79 -27.90
C LEU A 10 -8.74 1.67 -26.76
N ALA A 11 -9.32 2.85 -26.56
CA ALA A 11 -9.00 3.71 -25.43
C ALA A 11 -9.32 3.05 -24.09
N VAL A 12 -10.47 2.39 -23.96
CA VAL A 12 -10.87 1.65 -22.75
C VAL A 12 -9.95 0.47 -22.50
N MET A 13 -9.62 -0.32 -23.53
CA MET A 13 -8.68 -1.43 -23.40
C MET A 13 -7.29 -0.96 -22.97
N THR A 14 -6.80 0.15 -23.54
CA THR A 14 -5.52 0.75 -23.17
C THR A 14 -5.54 1.20 -21.71
N TYR A 15 -6.60 1.90 -21.31
CA TYR A 15 -6.78 2.38 -19.94
C TYR A 15 -6.85 1.22 -18.92
N LEU A 16 -7.57 0.14 -19.24
CA LEU A 16 -7.67 -1.04 -18.36
C LEU A 16 -6.34 -1.80 -18.25
N GLY A 17 -5.52 -1.81 -19.30
CA GLY A 17 -4.18 -2.42 -19.30
C GLY A 17 -3.09 -1.54 -18.66
N TRP A 18 -3.29 -0.23 -18.61
CA TRP A 18 -2.32 0.75 -18.12
C TRP A 18 -1.78 0.47 -16.70
N PRO A 19 -2.61 0.18 -15.67
CA PRO A 19 -2.09 -0.10 -14.34
C PRO A 19 -1.29 -1.40 -14.30
N TYR A 20 -1.69 -2.43 -15.04
CA TYR A 20 -0.95 -3.70 -15.11
C TYR A 20 0.45 -3.52 -15.69
N TYR A 21 0.60 -2.63 -16.67
CA TYR A 21 1.91 -2.26 -17.19
C TYR A 21 2.80 -1.62 -16.11
N HIS A 22 2.25 -0.76 -15.26
CA HIS A 22 3.01 -0.16 -14.15
C HIS A 22 3.33 -1.19 -13.05
N VAL A 23 2.47 -2.17 -12.79
CA VAL A 23 2.79 -3.29 -11.90
C VAL A 23 3.95 -4.12 -12.44
N TYR A 24 4.00 -4.33 -13.76
CA TYR A 24 5.12 -5.01 -14.39
C TYR A 24 6.43 -4.22 -14.25
N GLN A 25 6.40 -2.90 -14.47
CA GLN A 25 7.57 -2.04 -14.22
C GLN A 25 8.00 -2.06 -12.75
N LEU A 26 7.06 -2.06 -11.80
CA LEU A 26 7.35 -2.20 -10.38
C LEU A 26 8.08 -3.52 -10.10
N ASN A 27 7.62 -4.61 -10.72
CA ASN A 27 8.26 -5.91 -10.61
C ASN A 27 9.70 -5.91 -11.16
N GLU A 28 9.93 -5.26 -12.31
CA GLU A 28 11.28 -5.13 -12.87
C GLU A 28 12.19 -4.24 -12.02
N ALA A 29 11.69 -3.11 -11.51
CA ALA A 29 12.46 -2.23 -10.62
C ALA A 29 12.89 -2.95 -9.33
N VAL A 30 11.99 -3.74 -8.75
CA VAL A 30 12.29 -4.59 -7.57
C VAL A 30 13.30 -5.69 -7.93
N ALA A 31 13.11 -6.39 -9.05
CA ALA A 31 14.00 -7.48 -9.46
C ALA A 31 15.40 -7.01 -9.88
N GLY A 32 15.48 -5.84 -10.51
CA GLY A 32 16.72 -5.21 -10.97
C GLY A 32 17.47 -4.41 -9.90
N ASN A 33 16.93 -4.31 -8.68
CA ASN A 33 17.46 -3.46 -7.62
C ASN A 33 17.60 -1.98 -8.04
N ASP A 34 16.69 -1.53 -8.89
CA ASP A 34 16.67 -0.17 -9.40
C ASP A 34 15.86 0.74 -8.47
N LYS A 35 16.57 1.31 -7.52
CA LYS A 35 16.02 2.25 -6.55
C LYS A 35 15.56 3.56 -7.19
N ALA A 36 16.11 3.95 -8.34
CA ALA A 36 15.71 5.17 -9.04
C ALA A 36 14.36 4.98 -9.71
N ALA A 37 14.18 3.85 -10.43
CA ALA A 37 12.89 3.49 -11.03
C ALA A 37 11.80 3.31 -9.96
N LEU A 38 12.14 2.71 -8.82
CA LEU A 38 11.18 2.56 -7.72
C LEU A 38 10.72 3.90 -7.16
N LYS A 39 11.61 4.91 -7.08
CA LYS A 39 11.27 6.26 -6.61
C LYS A 39 10.35 7.02 -7.55
N GLU A 40 10.36 6.69 -8.83
CA GLU A 40 9.42 7.26 -9.81
C GLU A 40 8.05 6.56 -9.75
N LEU A 41 8.04 5.26 -9.48
CA LEU A 41 6.83 4.43 -9.41
C LEU A 41 6.10 4.52 -8.06
N VAL A 42 6.75 5.05 -7.02
CA VAL A 42 6.22 5.10 -5.66
C VAL A 42 6.26 6.54 -5.16
N ASP A 43 5.09 7.04 -4.79
CA ASP A 43 4.97 8.33 -4.11
C ASP A 43 5.21 8.11 -2.61
N PHE A 44 6.48 8.18 -2.20
CA PHE A 44 6.85 8.04 -0.79
C PHE A 44 6.26 9.13 0.11
N GLY A 45 5.92 10.31 -0.43
CA GLY A 45 5.23 11.34 0.32
C GLY A 45 3.83 10.88 0.72
N GLU A 46 3.05 10.43 -0.26
CA GLU A 46 1.70 9.94 -0.01
C GLU A 46 1.69 8.63 0.81
N VAL A 47 2.63 7.70 0.55
CA VAL A 47 2.76 6.46 1.34
C VAL A 47 3.00 6.77 2.81
N ASN A 48 3.89 7.71 3.11
CA ASN A 48 4.18 8.11 4.49
C ASN A 48 2.99 8.79 5.16
N ASP A 49 2.26 9.64 4.43
CA ASP A 49 1.06 10.30 4.95
C ASP A 49 -0.07 9.31 5.26
N VAL A 50 -0.29 8.34 4.36
CA VAL A 50 -1.30 7.29 4.57
C VAL A 50 -0.86 6.39 5.73
N TYR A 51 0.43 6.05 5.82
CA TYR A 51 0.95 5.23 6.90
C TYR A 51 0.85 5.92 8.28
N LYS A 52 1.17 7.22 8.36
CA LYS A 52 0.96 8.03 9.58
C LYS A 52 -0.51 8.05 9.99
N LYS A 53 -1.42 8.28 9.03
CA LYS A 53 -2.86 8.25 9.29
C LYS A 53 -3.36 6.88 9.74
N ASP A 54 -2.85 5.79 9.17
CA ASP A 54 -3.18 4.43 9.58
C ASP A 54 -2.68 4.14 11.01
N LEU A 55 -1.45 4.56 11.34
CA LEU A 55 -0.91 4.46 12.69
C LEU A 55 -1.70 5.30 13.71
N GLU A 56 -2.03 6.55 13.37
CA GLU A 56 -2.87 7.41 14.21
C GLU A 56 -4.28 6.81 14.41
N TRP A 57 -4.87 6.25 13.35
CA TRP A 57 -6.16 5.57 13.43
C TRP A 57 -6.07 4.33 14.32
N LYS A 58 -5.02 3.51 14.17
CA LYS A 58 -4.78 2.34 15.03
C LYS A 58 -4.54 2.76 16.47
N ALA A 59 -3.70 3.76 16.73
CA ALA A 59 -3.49 4.31 18.06
C ALA A 59 -4.82 4.81 18.66
N LYS A 60 -5.60 5.61 17.94
CA LYS A 60 -6.88 6.12 18.44
C LYS A 60 -7.92 5.02 18.72
N ASN A 61 -8.02 3.99 17.87
CA ASN A 61 -9.03 2.94 18.03
C ASN A 61 -8.60 1.80 18.96
N THR A 62 -7.31 1.53 19.08
CA THR A 62 -6.77 0.55 20.05
C THR A 62 -6.64 1.15 21.45
N VAL A 63 -6.28 2.43 21.57
CA VAL A 63 -6.10 3.13 22.85
C VAL A 63 -7.39 3.80 23.33
N GLY A 64 -8.24 4.23 22.41
CA GLY A 64 -9.40 5.07 22.68
C GLY A 64 -10.76 4.40 22.50
N ALA A 65 -10.88 3.07 22.53
CA ALA A 65 -12.19 2.42 22.58
C ALA A 65 -12.95 2.87 23.86
N PRO A 66 -13.96 3.76 23.79
CA PRO A 66 -14.56 4.41 24.96
C PRO A 66 -15.52 3.49 25.74
N GLY A 67 -15.37 2.17 25.64
CA GLY A 67 -16.34 1.19 26.14
C GLY A 67 -15.81 0.24 27.21
N ASN A 68 -14.50 0.10 27.38
CA ASN A 68 -13.96 -0.98 28.20
C ASN A 68 -13.54 -0.51 29.61
N SER A 69 -14.52 -0.01 30.37
CA SER A 69 -14.51 0.00 31.85
C SER A 69 -14.47 -1.42 32.47
N LEU A 70 -14.20 -2.45 31.67
CA LEU A 70 -14.22 -3.87 32.01
C LEU A 70 -12.85 -4.57 31.82
N LEU A 71 -11.81 -3.85 31.43
CA LEU A 71 -10.47 -4.45 31.35
C LEU A 71 -9.90 -4.61 32.77
N PRO A 72 -9.48 -5.83 33.18
CA PRO A 72 -8.74 -6.03 34.42
C PRO A 72 -7.50 -5.12 34.46
N GLU A 73 -7.10 -4.64 35.64
CA GLU A 73 -5.97 -3.71 35.81
C GLU A 73 -4.69 -4.15 35.06
N ALA A 74 -4.42 -5.47 35.03
CA ALA A 74 -3.29 -6.06 34.31
C ALA A 74 -3.32 -5.86 32.77
N MET A 75 -4.50 -5.69 32.16
CA MET A 75 -4.63 -5.35 30.74
C MET A 75 -4.57 -3.84 30.48
N ARG A 76 -4.91 -3.03 31.48
CA ARG A 76 -4.86 -1.57 31.36
C ARG A 76 -3.41 -1.06 31.30
N GLU A 77 -2.51 -1.66 32.06
CA GLU A 77 -1.07 -1.37 32.00
C GLU A 77 -0.49 -1.72 30.62
N LYS A 78 -0.79 -2.92 30.10
CA LYS A 78 -0.36 -3.33 28.75
C LYS A 78 -0.97 -2.49 27.64
N ALA A 79 -2.23 -2.07 27.79
CA ALA A 79 -2.88 -1.17 26.84
C ALA A 79 -2.25 0.23 26.86
N GLN A 80 -1.87 0.74 28.04
CA GLN A 80 -1.16 2.00 28.19
C GLN A 80 0.29 1.93 27.68
N GLU A 81 0.98 0.82 27.89
CA GLU A 81 2.32 0.59 27.36
C GLU A 81 2.28 0.45 25.83
N ALA A 82 1.31 -0.28 25.28
CA ALA A 82 1.05 -0.32 23.85
C ALA A 82 0.65 1.05 23.29
N ALA A 83 -0.13 1.84 24.03
CA ALA A 83 -0.48 3.21 23.67
C ALA A 83 0.73 4.14 23.66
N ALA A 84 1.61 4.03 24.65
CA ALA A 84 2.83 4.82 24.75
C ALA A 84 3.83 4.42 23.66
N PHE A 85 3.94 3.12 23.36
CA PHE A 85 4.75 2.60 22.27
C PHE A 85 4.24 3.09 20.90
N LEU A 86 2.93 2.93 20.63
CA LEU A 86 2.32 3.41 19.38
C LEU A 86 2.33 4.93 19.28
N GLY A 87 2.10 5.64 20.39
CA GLY A 87 2.17 7.10 20.49
C GLY A 87 3.57 7.64 20.21
N ASN A 88 4.61 6.98 20.75
CA ASN A 88 6.00 7.30 20.43
C ASN A 88 6.36 6.98 18.97
N LEU A 89 5.82 5.90 18.39
CA LEU A 89 6.01 5.59 16.97
C LEU A 89 5.35 6.63 16.06
N THR A 90 4.18 7.16 16.42
CA THR A 90 3.50 8.22 15.66
C THR A 90 4.13 9.59 15.78
N ALA A 91 4.84 9.87 16.89
CA ALA A 91 5.28 11.22 17.21
C ALA A 91 6.58 11.67 16.54
N ASP A 92 7.48 10.75 16.12
CA ASP A 92 8.80 11.22 15.66
C ASP A 92 9.59 10.32 14.67
N THR A 93 9.18 9.11 14.30
CA THR A 93 10.21 8.16 13.79
C THR A 93 9.84 7.07 12.77
N VAL A 94 8.70 7.12 12.09
CA VAL A 94 8.44 6.13 11.01
C VAL A 94 8.20 6.80 9.68
N GLU A 95 9.31 7.23 9.06
CA GLU A 95 9.37 7.43 7.62
C GLU A 95 9.63 6.07 6.98
N ILE A 96 8.64 5.55 6.24
CA ILE A 96 8.86 4.44 5.32
C ILE A 96 9.68 5.00 4.17
N ASP A 97 10.98 4.71 4.19
CA ASP A 97 11.89 5.04 3.10
C ASP A 97 11.84 3.96 2.01
N ALA A 98 12.35 4.31 0.82
CA ALA A 98 12.51 3.41 -0.31
C ALA A 98 13.28 2.14 0.05
N SER A 99 14.24 2.25 0.98
CA SER A 99 15.03 1.14 1.50
C SER A 99 14.17 0.11 2.26
N ASP A 100 13.30 0.56 3.16
CA ASP A 100 12.38 -0.29 3.91
C ASP A 100 11.37 -0.98 3.01
N MET A 101 10.82 -0.24 2.06
CA MET A 101 9.86 -0.78 1.11
C MET A 101 10.54 -1.81 0.20
N PHE A 102 11.77 -1.54 -0.24
CA PHE A 102 12.58 -2.46 -1.02
C PHE A 102 12.91 -3.74 -0.23
N GLU A 103 13.29 -3.64 1.04
CA GLU A 103 13.56 -4.79 1.90
C GLU A 103 12.30 -5.63 2.11
N ARG A 104 11.13 -5.01 2.25
CA ARG A 104 9.83 -5.72 2.33
C ARG A 104 9.50 -6.46 1.03
N PHE A 105 9.75 -5.83 -0.12
CA PHE A 105 9.60 -6.49 -1.42
C PHE A 105 10.58 -7.64 -1.60
N HIS A 106 11.82 -7.52 -1.12
CA HIS A 106 12.82 -8.59 -1.15
C HIS A 106 12.56 -9.74 -0.17
N LYS A 107 11.95 -9.44 1.00
CA LYS A 107 11.53 -10.46 1.98
C LYS A 107 10.37 -11.31 1.47
N MET A 108 9.59 -10.83 0.50
CA MET A 108 8.63 -11.70 -0.19
C MET A 108 9.40 -12.72 -1.04
N GLU A 109 9.18 -14.00 -0.77
CA GLU A 109 9.76 -15.08 -1.58
C GLU A 109 9.24 -14.97 -3.02
N GLY A 110 10.09 -14.46 -3.92
CA GLY A 110 9.82 -14.36 -5.35
C GLY A 110 9.33 -12.98 -5.82
N SER A 111 9.20 -12.86 -7.14
CA SER A 111 8.83 -11.62 -7.83
C SER A 111 7.41 -11.14 -7.49
N VAL A 112 7.19 -9.82 -7.43
CA VAL A 112 5.87 -9.17 -7.23
C VAL A 112 4.79 -9.81 -8.12
N TRP A 113 5.11 -10.09 -9.38
CA TRP A 113 4.20 -10.70 -10.33
C TRP A 113 3.75 -12.13 -9.95
N LYS A 114 4.66 -12.95 -9.44
CA LYS A 114 4.35 -14.33 -9.01
C LYS A 114 3.49 -14.37 -7.75
N ASN A 115 3.64 -13.36 -6.90
CA ASN A 115 2.86 -13.23 -5.68
C ASN A 115 1.52 -12.51 -5.91
N LEU A 116 1.27 -11.97 -7.10
CA LEU A 116 0.02 -11.29 -7.42
C LEU A 116 -1.16 -12.28 -7.35
N THR A 117 -1.99 -12.14 -6.32
CA THR A 117 -3.21 -12.96 -6.17
C THR A 117 -4.48 -12.22 -6.52
N PHE A 118 -4.45 -10.89 -6.47
CA PHE A 118 -5.58 -10.05 -6.87
C PHE A 118 -5.08 -8.69 -7.32
N ALA A 119 -5.68 -8.17 -8.39
CA ALA A 119 -5.45 -6.83 -8.90
C ALA A 119 -6.74 -6.35 -9.55
N PHE A 120 -7.32 -5.27 -9.03
CA PHE A 120 -8.55 -4.72 -9.59
C PHE A 120 -8.72 -3.24 -9.29
N PHE A 121 -9.49 -2.56 -10.12
CA PHE A 121 -9.85 -1.17 -9.91
C PHE A 121 -10.82 -1.05 -8.74
N GLU A 122 -10.46 -0.24 -7.75
CA GLU A 122 -11.38 0.20 -6.71
C GLU A 122 -12.15 1.44 -7.17
N SER A 123 -11.51 2.30 -7.96
CA SER A 123 -12.12 3.44 -8.63
C SER A 123 -11.40 3.73 -9.96
N PRO A 124 -11.91 4.63 -10.82
CA PRO A 124 -11.21 5.03 -12.04
C PRO A 124 -9.83 5.68 -11.81
N THR A 125 -9.49 6.02 -10.57
CA THR A 125 -8.18 6.58 -10.22
C THR A 125 -7.48 5.77 -9.14
N ARG A 126 -8.05 4.65 -8.69
CA ARG A 126 -7.47 3.79 -7.66
C ARG A 126 -7.47 2.32 -8.10
N PHE A 127 -6.30 1.72 -8.00
CA PHE A 127 -6.07 0.33 -8.37
C PHE A 127 -5.45 -0.41 -7.19
N THR A 128 -6.11 -1.47 -6.76
CA THR A 128 -5.75 -2.20 -5.55
C THR A 128 -5.18 -3.55 -5.94
N ILE A 129 -4.02 -3.84 -5.35
CA ILE A 129 -3.21 -5.01 -5.62
C ILE A 129 -3.02 -5.76 -4.31
N ARG A 130 -3.12 -7.09 -4.37
CA ARG A 130 -2.81 -7.97 -3.26
C ARG A 130 -1.77 -8.98 -3.68
N LEU A 131 -0.69 -9.00 -2.89
CA LEU A 131 0.41 -9.92 -3.03
C LEU A 131 0.35 -10.97 -1.91
N GLY A 132 0.42 -12.24 -2.26
CA GLY A 132 0.33 -13.36 -1.32
C GLY A 132 -1.08 -13.93 -1.16
N LYS A 133 -1.17 -15.10 -0.53
CA LYS A 133 -2.44 -15.84 -0.36
C LYS A 133 -3.25 -15.27 0.81
N LEU A 134 -4.58 -15.24 0.68
CA LEU A 134 -5.46 -14.96 1.82
C LEU A 134 -5.12 -15.88 3.00
N GLY A 135 -5.06 -15.31 4.20
CA GLY A 135 -4.75 -16.04 5.43
C GLY A 135 -3.27 -16.27 5.70
N ARG A 136 -2.35 -15.83 4.82
CA ARG A 136 -0.89 -15.87 5.04
C ARG A 136 -0.25 -14.49 4.95
N ASN A 137 -0.84 -13.53 5.66
CA ASN A 137 -0.37 -12.13 5.77
C ASN A 137 -0.08 -11.46 4.41
N PRO A 138 -1.10 -11.31 3.53
CA PRO A 138 -0.92 -10.74 2.21
C PRO A 138 -0.61 -9.24 2.28
N VAL A 139 0.37 -8.80 1.50
CA VAL A 139 0.69 -7.38 1.35
C VAL A 139 -0.32 -6.75 0.40
N HIS A 140 -0.96 -5.67 0.85
CA HIS A 140 -1.88 -4.91 0.03
C HIS A 140 -1.19 -3.64 -0.45
N ILE A 141 -1.24 -3.39 -1.75
CA ILE A 141 -0.64 -2.22 -2.38
C ILE A 141 -1.76 -1.47 -3.06
N GLN A 142 -1.80 -0.17 -2.86
CA GLN A 142 -2.72 0.72 -3.54
C GLN A 142 -1.93 1.61 -4.49
N MET A 143 -2.39 1.67 -5.73
CA MET A 143 -1.91 2.61 -6.73
C MET A 143 -2.96 3.66 -7.00
N THR A 144 -2.53 4.91 -7.12
CA THR A 144 -3.37 6.03 -7.54
C THR A 144 -2.88 6.54 -8.89
N LEU A 145 -3.80 6.94 -9.76
CA LEU A 145 -3.48 7.66 -10.98
C LEU A 145 -3.17 9.13 -10.63
N GLN A 146 -1.90 9.51 -10.70
CA GLN A 146 -1.41 10.88 -10.49
C GLN A 146 -0.75 11.36 -11.79
N ASP A 147 -1.15 12.51 -12.32
CA ASP A 147 -0.55 13.12 -13.52
C ASP A 147 -0.41 12.16 -14.73
N TRP A 148 -1.39 11.26 -14.92
CA TRP A 148 -1.41 10.19 -15.94
C TRP A 148 -0.51 8.97 -15.70
N TYR A 149 0.17 8.92 -14.56
CA TYR A 149 1.00 7.79 -14.14
C TYR A 149 0.37 7.07 -12.96
N TRP A 150 0.39 5.74 -12.99
CA TRP A 150 -0.01 4.97 -11.81
C TRP A 150 1.17 4.89 -10.86
N ARG A 151 0.99 5.44 -9.66
CA ARG A 151 2.01 5.43 -8.62
C ARG A 151 1.50 4.70 -7.39
N VAL A 152 2.39 3.97 -6.73
CA VAL A 152 2.10 3.35 -5.43
C VAL A 152 2.00 4.45 -4.39
N THR A 153 0.83 4.57 -3.77
CA THR A 153 0.49 5.63 -2.80
C THR A 153 0.20 5.08 -1.42
N ALA A 154 -0.06 3.77 -1.29
CA ALA A 154 -0.19 3.14 0.01
C ALA A 154 0.26 1.67 -0.02
N VAL A 155 0.82 1.22 1.09
CA VAL A 155 1.16 -0.19 1.32
C VAL A 155 0.66 -0.58 2.71
N TYR A 156 -0.21 -1.59 2.77
CA TYR A 156 -0.78 -2.13 4.00
C TYR A 156 -0.30 -3.57 4.22
N LEU A 157 -0.10 -3.93 5.48
CA LEU A 157 0.36 -5.23 5.96
C LEU A 157 -0.74 -5.93 6.75
#